data_AF-A0A1H0XLE2-F1
#
_entry.id   AF-A0A1H0XLE2-F1
#
_cell.length_a   1.000
_cell.length_b   1.000
_cell.length_c   1.000
_cell.angle_alpha   90.00
_cell.angle_beta   90.00
_cell.angle_gamma   90.00
#
_symmetry.space_group_name_H-M   'P 1'
#
loop_
_entity.id
_entity.type
_entity.pdbx_description
1 polymer ?
#
loop_
_entity_poly.entity_id
_entity_poly.type
_entity_poly.pdbx_seq_one_letter_code
_entity_poly.pdbx_strand_id
1 'polypeptide(L)'
;MAKIPFKPGDYVDADEPFNGRREGVVKVINGPNVGLQIIDETDTGHIYYDYRDVKIRLPHGELKIYQVPDQAPIMPHMPQLEPGDAQG
;
A
#
# COMPACT_ATOMS: atom_id res chain seq x y z
N MET A 1 -0.12 -24.44 5.88
CA MET A 1 -0.36 -23.77 4.57
C MET A 1 0.26 -22.38 4.64
N ALA A 2 1.13 -22.02 3.69
CA ALA A 2 1.66 -20.67 3.62
C ALA A 2 0.52 -19.71 3.25
N LYS A 3 0.39 -18.61 3.99
CA LYS A 3 -0.62 -17.59 3.71
C LYS A 3 -0.11 -16.71 2.58
N ILE A 4 -0.83 -16.67 1.47
CA ILE A 4 -0.49 -15.80 0.34
C ILE A 4 -0.84 -14.36 0.74
N PRO A 5 0.12 -13.43 0.66
CA PRO A 5 -0.08 -12.07 1.15
C PRO A 5 -0.78 -11.15 0.13
N PHE A 6 -1.47 -11.71 -0.86
CA PHE A 6 -2.11 -10.97 -1.95
C PHE A 6 -3.61 -11.25 -2.00
N LYS A 7 -4.37 -10.33 -2.61
CA LYS A 7 -5.78 -10.50 -2.96
C LYS A 7 -6.05 -10.04 -4.40
N PRO A 8 -7.10 -10.54 -5.06
CA PRO A 8 -7.54 -9.99 -6.35
C PRO A 8 -7.74 -8.47 -6.28
N GLY A 9 -7.24 -7.76 -7.29
CA GLY A 9 -7.21 -6.30 -7.37
C GLY A 9 -5.93 -5.65 -6.85
N ASP A 10 -5.05 -6.38 -6.16
CA ASP A 10 -3.74 -5.85 -5.78
C ASP A 10 -2.88 -5.58 -7.02
N TYR A 11 -2.26 -4.41 -7.05
CA TYR A 11 -1.20 -4.08 -8.00
C TYR A 11 0.10 -4.68 -7.50
N VAL A 12 0.78 -5.39 -8.39
CA VAL A 12 1.98 -6.14 -8.06
C VAL A 12 2.99 -6.04 -9.19
N ASP A 13 4.21 -6.37 -8.85
CA ASP A 13 5.27 -6.63 -9.81
C ASP A 13 5.70 -8.09 -9.71
N ALA A 14 5.77 -8.78 -10.84
CA ALA A 14 6.33 -10.11 -10.93
C ALA A 14 7.75 -10.06 -11.48
N ASP A 15 8.68 -10.70 -10.80
CA ASP A 15 10.04 -10.88 -11.30
C ASP A 15 10.07 -12.10 -12.24
N GLU A 16 10.17 -11.86 -13.56
CA GLU A 16 10.30 -12.92 -14.55
C GLU A 16 11.78 -13.13 -14.95
N PRO A 17 12.31 -14.37 -14.92
CA PRO A 17 13.74 -14.63 -15.14
C PRO A 17 14.29 -14.13 -16.49
N PHE A 18 13.45 -14.09 -17.53
CA PHE A 18 13.88 -13.79 -18.90
C PHE A 18 13.47 -12.41 -19.40
N ASN A 19 12.35 -11.87 -18.91
CA ASN A 19 11.79 -10.61 -19.41
C ASN A 19 11.88 -9.48 -18.37
N GLY A 20 12.48 -9.74 -17.21
CA GLY A 20 12.61 -8.76 -16.14
C GLY A 20 11.30 -8.58 -15.36
N ARG A 21 11.13 -7.40 -14.77
CA ARG A 21 10.00 -7.10 -13.90
C ARG A 21 8.79 -6.70 -14.73
N ARG A 22 7.66 -7.38 -14.53
CA ARG A 22 6.39 -7.07 -15.18
C ARG A 22 5.37 -6.53 -14.19
N GLU A 23 4.68 -5.46 -14.57
CA GLU A 23 3.62 -4.87 -13.76
C GLU A 23 2.28 -5.56 -14.06
N GLY A 24 1.52 -5.89 -13.02
CA GLY A 24 0.26 -6.60 -13.19
C GLY A 24 -0.73 -6.39 -12.05
N VAL A 25 -1.96 -6.83 -12.29
CA VAL A 25 -3.03 -6.86 -11.29
C VAL A 25 -3.37 -8.31 -10.97
N VAL A 26 -3.43 -8.65 -9.69
CA VAL A 26 -3.87 -9.99 -9.26
C VAL A 26 -5.33 -10.19 -9.65
N LYS A 27 -5.62 -11.27 -10.37
CA LYS A 27 -6.99 -11.64 -10.77
C LYS A 27 -7.45 -12.93 -10.12
N VAL A 28 -6.53 -13.88 -9.95
CA VAL A 28 -6.83 -15.21 -9.43
C VAL A 28 -5.74 -15.64 -8.45
N ILE A 29 -6.13 -16.37 -7.41
CA ILE A 29 -5.22 -17.06 -6.48
C ILE A 29 -5.56 -18.54 -6.55
N ASN A 30 -4.57 -19.38 -6.87
CA ASN A 30 -4.75 -20.83 -7.01
C ASN A 30 -3.57 -21.58 -6.38
N GLY A 31 -3.78 -22.13 -5.19
CA GLY A 31 -2.69 -22.74 -4.42
C GLY A 31 -1.55 -21.71 -4.25
N PRO A 32 -0.27 -22.08 -4.42
CA PRO A 32 0.85 -21.14 -4.29
C PRO A 32 0.98 -20.14 -5.46
N ASN A 33 0.10 -20.21 -6.46
CA ASN A 33 0.22 -19.41 -7.67
C ASN A 33 -0.77 -18.23 -7.67
N VAL A 34 -0.32 -17.10 -8.22
CA VAL A 34 -1.13 -15.91 -8.47
C VAL A 34 -1.22 -15.66 -9.97
N GLY A 35 -2.44 -15.55 -10.48
CA GLY A 35 -2.72 -15.20 -11.87
C GLY A 35 -2.80 -13.69 -12.02
N LEU A 36 -1.90 -13.12 -12.82
CA LEU A 36 -1.79 -11.69 -13.05
C LEU A 36 -2.29 -11.31 -14.45
N GLN A 37 -3.12 -10.27 -14.53
CA GLN A 37 -3.33 -9.55 -15.78
C GLN A 37 -2.21 -8.51 -15.92
N ILE A 38 -1.36 -8.68 -16.91
CA ILE A 38 -0.25 -7.76 -17.16
C ILE A 38 -0.79 -6.47 -17.79
N ILE A 39 -0.30 -5.31 -17.34
CA ILE A 39 -0.87 -4.01 -17.71
C ILE A 39 -0.46 -3.57 -19.13
N ASP A 40 0.72 -3.96 -19.59
CA ASP A 40 1.26 -3.59 -20.91
C ASP A 40 0.91 -4.59 -22.02
N GLU A 41 0.29 -5.72 -21.67
CA GLU A 41 -0.21 -6.70 -22.63
C GLU A 41 -1.67 -6.43 -22.98
N THR A 42 -1.95 -6.31 -24.29
CA THR A 42 -3.32 -6.20 -24.82
C THR A 42 -4.11 -7.51 -24.72
N ASP A 43 -3.44 -8.59 -24.34
CA ASP A 43 -4.06 -9.90 -24.21
C ASP A 43 -4.88 -9.98 -22.90
N THR A 44 -6.02 -10.64 -22.96
CA THR A 44 -6.95 -10.76 -21.82
C THR A 44 -6.62 -11.95 -20.91
N GLY A 45 -5.50 -12.62 -21.19
CA GLY A 45 -5.01 -13.76 -20.42
C GLY A 45 -4.49 -13.38 -19.03
N HIS A 46 -4.37 -14.39 -18.16
CA HIS A 46 -3.64 -14.28 -16.91
C HIS A 46 -2.39 -15.16 -16.97
N ILE A 47 -1.25 -14.59 -16.58
CA ILE A 47 0.00 -15.35 -16.42
C ILE A 47 0.12 -15.73 -14.95
N TYR A 48 0.42 -17.01 -14.67
CA TYR A 48 0.55 -17.51 -13.31
C TYR A 48 2.01 -17.46 -12.84
N TYR A 49 2.22 -16.88 -11.66
CA TYR A 49 3.51 -16.79 -10.99
C TYR A 49 3.44 -17.45 -9.62
N ASP A 50 4.55 -18.01 -9.14
CA ASP A 50 4.66 -18.36 -7.72
C ASP A 50 4.58 -17.07 -6.89
N TYR A 51 3.79 -17.07 -5.81
CA TYR A 51 3.60 -15.88 -4.99
C TYR A 51 4.91 -15.32 -4.41
N ARG A 52 5.97 -16.14 -4.32
CA ARG A 52 7.28 -15.72 -3.80
C ARG A 52 8.06 -14.84 -4.77
N ASP A 53 7.74 -14.92 -6.06
CA ASP A 53 8.36 -14.12 -7.13
C ASP A 53 7.56 -12.84 -7.42
N VAL A 54 6.54 -12.56 -6.62
CA VAL A 54 5.65 -11.42 -6.76
C VAL A 54 5.82 -10.48 -5.56
N LYS A 55 5.83 -9.17 -5.83
CA LYS A 55 5.98 -8.11 -4.83
C LYS A 55 4.82 -7.13 -4.95
N ILE A 56 4.28 -6.71 -3.82
CA ILE A 56 3.23 -5.68 -3.80
C ILE A 56 3.79 -4.37 -4.36
N ARG A 57 3.06 -3.78 -5.32
CA ARG A 57 3.34 -2.45 -5.85
C ARG A 57 2.23 -1.52 -5.38
N LEU A 58 2.59 -0.51 -4.59
CA LEU A 58 1.64 0.56 -4.34
C LEU A 58 1.45 1.33 -5.64
N PRO A 59 0.21 1.63 -6.06
CA PRO A 59 -0.02 2.42 -7.27
C PRO A 59 0.72 3.75 -7.13
N HIS A 60 1.66 4.01 -8.03
CA HIS A 60 2.35 5.30 -8.12
C HIS A 60 1.30 6.38 -8.40
N GLY A 61 0.89 7.10 -7.36
CA GLY A 61 -0.16 8.13 -7.42
C GLY A 61 -1.11 8.12 -6.23
N GLU A 62 -1.24 7.00 -5.52
CA GLU A 62 -1.92 6.99 -4.23
C GLU A 62 -0.88 7.26 -3.13
N LEU A 63 -0.52 8.55 -3.00
CA LEU A 63 -0.16 9.06 -1.69
C LEU A 63 -1.31 8.66 -0.78
N LYS A 64 -1.15 7.55 -0.05
CA LYS A 64 -1.83 7.39 1.22
C LYS A 64 -1.36 8.58 2.04
N ILE A 65 -2.10 9.68 1.97
CA ILE A 65 -2.26 10.55 3.11
C ILE A 65 -2.63 9.58 4.23
N TYR A 66 -1.63 9.19 5.02
CA TYR A 66 -1.86 8.57 6.29
C TYR A 66 -2.82 9.54 6.95
N GLN A 67 -4.08 9.14 7.08
CA GLN A 67 -5.03 9.87 7.87
C GLN A 67 -4.49 9.73 9.29
N VAL A 68 -3.66 10.71 9.69
CA VAL A 68 -3.31 10.94 11.07
C VAL A 68 -4.66 11.04 11.77
N PRO A 69 -5.04 10.09 12.64
CA PRO A 69 -6.30 10.20 13.35
C PRO A 69 -6.18 11.46 14.20
N ASP A 70 -6.92 12.49 13.79
CA ASP A 70 -7.29 13.68 14.54
C ASP A 70 -6.31 14.02 15.68
N GLN A 71 -5.13 14.54 15.32
CA GLN A 71 -4.39 15.33 16.28
C GLN A 71 -5.22 16.59 16.49
N ALA A 72 -6.04 16.57 17.55
CA ALA A 72 -6.69 17.75 18.07
C ALA A 72 -5.66 18.90 18.08
N PRO A 73 -6.04 20.11 17.65
CA PRO A 73 -5.11 21.23 17.62
C PRO A 73 -4.52 21.37 19.03
N ILE A 74 -3.20 21.27 19.13
CA ILE A 74 -2.48 21.61 20.35
C ILE A 74 -2.73 23.10 20.52
N MET A 75 -3.75 23.45 21.31
CA MET A 75 -3.94 24.83 21.74
C MET A 75 -2.64 25.19 22.44
N PRO A 76 -1.96 26.29 22.06
CA PRO A 76 -0.84 26.75 22.86
C PRO A 76 -1.40 26.96 24.26
N HIS A 77 -0.86 26.24 25.25
CA HIS A 77 -1.08 26.56 26.64
C HIS A 77 -0.61 27.99 26.82
N MET A 78 -1.54 28.95 26.74
CA MET A 78 -1.32 30.27 27.27
C MET A 78 -0.97 30.04 28.74
N PRO A 79 0.15 30.57 29.25
CA PRO A 79 0.39 30.56 30.68
C PRO A 79 -0.81 31.29 31.30
N GLN A 80 -1.55 30.57 32.15
CA GLN A 80 -2.59 31.16 32.98
C GLN A 80 -1.89 32.23 33.82
N LEU A 81 -2.16 33.50 33.52
CA LEU A 81 -1.73 34.60 34.37
C LEU A 81 -2.41 34.38 35.71
N GLU A 82 -1.63 33.93 36.70
CA GLU A 82 -2.05 33.93 38.10
C GLU A 82 -2.35 35.40 38.47
N PRO A 83 -3.50 35.69 39.12
CA PRO A 83 -3.70 37.01 39.71
C PRO A 83 -2.82 37.11 40.96
N GLY A 84 -1.55 37.45 40.76
CA GLY A 84 -0.56 37.71 41.80
C GLY A 84 -0.41 39.21 42.04
N ASP A 85 -1.12 39.69 43.06
CA ASP A 85 -0.73 40.77 43.98
C ASP A 85 0.15 41.91 43.44
N ALA A 86 -0.48 42.93 42.85
CA ALA A 86 0.12 44.26 42.83
C ALA A 86 -0.33 45.03 44.08
N GLN A 87 0.41 44.85 45.17
CA GLN A 87 0.53 45.86 46.22
C GLN A 87 1.49 46.94 45.72
N GLY A 88 1.02 48.19 45.68
CA GLY A 88 1.79 49.39 45.35
C GLY A 88 0.91 50.62 45.44
#